data_AF-X5FP83-F1
#
_entry.id   AF-X5FP83-F1
#
_cell.length_a   1.000
_cell.length_b   1.000
_cell.length_c   1.000
_cell.angle_alpha   90.00
_cell.angle_beta   90.00
_cell.angle_gamma   90.00
#
_symmetry.space_group_name_H-M   'P 1'
#
loop_
_entity.id
_entity.type
_entity.pdbx_description
1 polymer ?
#
loop_
_entity_poly.entity_id
_entity_poly.type
_entity_poly.pdbx_seq_one_letter_code
_entity_poly.pdbx_strand_id
1 'polypeptide(L)'
;LFKVAVFRLDADQLYLVWSNHHIMMDGWSMGVLMKSLFQNYEALRAGRTPANGQGKPYSDYIKWLGKQDNEEAESYWSERLAGFEQPSVLPGRLPVKKDENSNKEYSFTWDE
;
A
#
# COMPACT_ATOMS: atom_id res chain seq x y z
N LEU A 1 -2.10 -8.16 8.43
CA LEU A 1 -1.83 -7.04 7.50
C LEU A 1 -2.39 -7.28 6.09
N PHE A 2 -2.96 -8.45 5.77
CA PHE A 2 -3.67 -8.72 4.50
C PHE A 2 -4.89 -9.58 4.82
N LYS A 3 -6.05 -9.22 4.29
CA LYS A 3 -7.32 -9.94 4.47
C LYS A 3 -8.14 -9.81 3.18
N VAL A 4 -8.82 -10.89 2.83
CA VAL A 4 -9.74 -10.94 1.70
C VAL A 4 -11.01 -11.63 2.17
N ALA A 5 -12.15 -11.06 1.82
CA ALA A 5 -13.47 -11.65 2.02
C ALA A 5 -14.24 -11.61 0.70
N VAL A 6 -14.98 -12.68 0.43
CA VAL A 6 -15.86 -12.77 -0.75
C VAL A 6 -17.28 -12.99 -0.25
N PHE A 7 -18.19 -12.11 -0.66
CA PHE A 7 -19.60 -12.22 -0.38
C PHE A 7 -20.33 -12.53 -1.67
N ARG A 8 -21.19 -13.55 -1.65
CA ARG A 8 -22.11 -13.81 -2.77
C ARG A 8 -23.38 -13.02 -2.53
N LEU A 9 -23.69 -12.11 -3.45
CA LEU A 9 -24.88 -11.27 -3.38
C LEU A 9 -26.07 -11.92 -4.11
N ASP A 10 -25.80 -12.56 -5.25
CA ASP A 10 -26.77 -13.33 -6.04
C ASP A 10 -26.04 -14.44 -6.82
N ALA A 11 -26.73 -15.18 -7.70
CA ALA A 11 -26.18 -16.26 -8.52
C ALA A 11 -24.93 -15.82 -9.32
N ASP A 12 -24.97 -14.63 -9.92
CA ASP A 12 -23.92 -14.10 -10.80
C ASP A 12 -23.25 -12.82 -10.25
N GLN A 13 -23.47 -12.50 -8.96
CA GLN A 13 -22.92 -11.29 -8.34
C GLN A 13 -22.11 -11.62 -7.10
N LEU A 14 -20.85 -11.17 -7.12
CA LEU A 14 -19.90 -11.32 -6.02
C LEU A 14 -19.37 -9.95 -5.60
N TYR A 15 -19.15 -9.80 -4.29
CA TYR A 15 -18.46 -8.66 -3.71
C TYR A 15 -17.14 -9.12 -3.09
N LEU A 16 -16.03 -8.60 -3.61
CA LEU A 16 -14.69 -8.86 -3.09
C LEU A 16 -14.27 -7.70 -2.20
N VAL A 17 -14.16 -7.95 -0.90
CA VAL A 17 -13.59 -6.99 0.03
C VAL A 17 -12.14 -7.36 0.28
N TRP A 18 -11.27 -6.38 0.10
CA TRP A 18 -9.84 -6.52 0.25
C TRP A 18 -9.33 -5.48 1.24
N SER A 19 -8.47 -5.90 2.16
CA SER A 19 -7.84 -4.99 3.11
C SER A 19 -6.39 -5.38 3.32
N ASN A 20 -5.50 -4.42 3.21
CA ASN A 20 -4.10 -4.60 3.57
C ASN A 20 -3.55 -3.42 4.35
N HIS A 21 -2.46 -3.66 5.07
CA HIS A 21 -1.67 -2.63 5.70
C HIS A 21 -0.63 -2.11 4.71
N HIS A 22 -0.46 -0.80 4.66
CA HIS A 22 0.44 -0.13 3.70
C HIS A 22 1.91 -0.52 3.85
N ILE A 23 2.33 -0.98 5.02
CA ILE A 23 3.71 -1.47 5.25
C ILE A 23 4.13 -2.61 4.31
N MET A 24 3.18 -3.37 3.75
CA MET A 24 3.48 -4.48 2.85
C MET A 24 3.36 -4.12 1.38
N MET A 25 2.62 -3.07 1.06
CA MET A 25 2.21 -2.79 -0.32
C MET A 25 1.77 -1.34 -0.50
N ASP A 26 2.26 -0.73 -1.57
CA ASP A 26 1.86 0.58 -2.06
C ASP A 26 0.81 0.48 -3.18
N GLY A 27 0.36 1.64 -3.68
CA GLY A 27 -0.63 1.69 -4.76
C GLY A 27 -0.14 1.08 -6.08
N TRP A 28 1.17 1.08 -6.33
CA TRP A 28 1.75 0.49 -7.54
C TRP A 28 1.72 -1.04 -7.48
N SER A 29 2.19 -1.60 -6.37
CA SER A 29 2.27 -3.02 -6.10
C SER A 29 0.90 -3.71 -6.11
N MET A 30 -0.16 -2.98 -5.74
CA MET A 30 -1.54 -3.46 -5.85
C MET A 30 -1.93 -3.82 -7.29
N GLY A 31 -1.58 -2.97 -8.26
CA GLY A 31 -1.89 -3.24 -9.67
C GLY A 31 -1.18 -4.47 -10.21
N VAL A 32 0.08 -4.67 -9.81
CA VAL A 32 0.87 -5.87 -10.15
C VAL A 32 0.21 -7.13 -9.58
N LEU A 33 -0.17 -7.10 -8.30
CA LEU A 33 -0.81 -8.22 -7.63
C LEU A 33 -2.18 -8.56 -8.23
N MET A 34 -3.02 -7.57 -8.51
CA MET A 34 -4.34 -7.77 -9.13
C MET A 34 -4.21 -8.38 -10.53
N LYS A 35 -3.24 -7.92 -11.33
CA LYS A 35 -2.95 -8.50 -12.65
C LYS A 35 -2.59 -9.99 -12.52
N SER A 36 -1.66 -10.34 -11.64
CA SER A 36 -1.26 -11.72 -11.40
C SER A 36 -2.41 -12.58 -10.88
N LEU A 37 -3.25 -12.04 -9.99
CA LEU A 37 -4.42 -12.73 -9.45
C LEU A 37 -5.40 -13.13 -10.56
N PHE A 38 -5.79 -12.18 -11.43
CA PHE A 38 -6.75 -12.48 -12.50
C PHE A 38 -6.16 -13.39 -13.58
N GLN A 39 -4.87 -13.24 -13.91
CA GLN A 39 -4.19 -14.15 -14.85
C GLN A 39 -4.19 -15.58 -14.32
N ASN A 40 -3.87 -15.77 -13.04
CA ASN A 40 -3.87 -17.09 -12.42
C ASN A 40 -5.29 -17.65 -12.26
N TYR A 41 -6.26 -16.80 -11.92
CA TYR A 41 -7.67 -17.19 -11.85
C TYR A 41 -8.19 -17.73 -13.20
N GLU A 42 -7.94 -17.02 -14.31
CA GLU A 42 -8.36 -17.47 -15.65
C GLU A 42 -7.59 -18.72 -16.12
N ALA A 43 -6.33 -18.89 -15.73
CA ALA A 43 -5.59 -20.12 -16.01
C ALA A 43 -6.24 -21.31 -15.29
N LEU A 44 -6.50 -21.19 -13.99
CA LEU A 44 -7.13 -22.23 -13.18
C LEU A 44 -8.54 -22.56 -13.68
N ARG A 45 -9.35 -21.54 -13.98
CA ARG A 45 -10.70 -21.70 -14.52
C ARG A 45 -10.71 -22.47 -15.85
N ALA A 46 -9.68 -22.29 -16.67
CA ALA A 46 -9.52 -23.00 -17.94
C ALA A 46 -8.79 -24.36 -17.81
N GLY A 47 -8.51 -24.84 -16.60
CA GLY A 47 -7.76 -26.09 -16.38
C GLY A 47 -6.29 -26.03 -16.80
N ARG A 48 -5.71 -24.83 -16.92
CA ARG A 48 -4.31 -24.60 -17.26
C ARG A 48 -3.48 -24.34 -16.01
N THR A 49 -2.19 -24.65 -16.09
CA THR A 49 -1.24 -24.33 -15.02
C THR A 49 -1.06 -22.80 -14.91
N PRO A 50 -1.21 -22.21 -13.71
CA PRO A 50 -0.91 -20.80 -13.47
C PRO A 50 0.53 -20.45 -13.82
N ALA A 51 0.77 -19.19 -14.17
CA ALA A 51 2.13 -18.72 -14.40
C ALA A 51 2.89 -18.67 -13.06
N ASN A 52 3.95 -19.45 -12.93
CA ASN A 52 4.88 -19.40 -11.80
C ASN A 52 5.84 -18.20 -11.95
N GLY A 53 5.30 -16.99 -12.00
CA GLY A 53 6.08 -15.77 -11.93
C GLY A 53 6.27 -15.37 -10.47
N GLN A 54 7.16 -16.05 -9.73
CA GLN A 54 7.61 -15.49 -8.46
C GLN A 54 8.49 -14.28 -8.79
N GLY A 55 8.00 -13.08 -8.47
CA GLY A 55 8.82 -11.88 -8.50
C GLY A 55 10.04 -12.02 -7.58
N LYS A 56 11.06 -11.17 -7.76
CA LYS A 56 12.20 -11.17 -6.84
C LYS A 56 11.71 -10.97 -5.40
N PRO A 57 12.25 -11.72 -4.43
CA PRO A 57 11.81 -11.60 -3.05
C PRO A 57 12.14 -10.20 -2.52
N TYR A 58 11.22 -9.61 -1.75
CA TYR A 58 11.42 -8.29 -1.14
C TYR A 58 12.64 -8.25 -0.21
N SER A 59 13.09 -9.41 0.30
CA SER A 59 14.33 -9.52 1.08
C SER A 59 15.57 -9.10 0.30
N ASP A 60 15.58 -9.21 -1.03
CA ASP A 60 16.68 -8.71 -1.84
C ASP A 60 16.72 -7.18 -1.86
N TYR A 61 15.56 -6.52 -1.87
CA TYR A 61 15.47 -5.08 -1.68
C TYR A 61 15.98 -4.67 -0.29
N ILE A 62 15.61 -5.39 0.77
CA ILE A 62 16.11 -5.11 2.12
C ILE A 62 17.63 -5.27 2.22
N LYS A 63 18.20 -6.31 1.61
CA LYS A 63 19.65 -6.50 1.52
C LYS A 63 20.35 -5.38 0.75
N TRP A 64 19.73 -4.91 -0.34
CA TRP A 64 20.23 -3.75 -1.08
C TRP A 64 20.16 -2.49 -0.22
N LEU A 65 19.03 -2.24 0.45
CA LEU A 65 18.82 -1.08 1.31
C LEU A 65 19.84 -1.03 2.46
N GLY A 66 20.17 -2.18 3.06
CA GLY A 66 21.18 -2.27 4.11
C GLY A 66 22.62 -2.01 3.66
N LYS A 67 22.87 -1.86 2.35
CA LYS A 67 24.18 -1.49 1.78
C LYS A 67 24.28 -0.02 1.39
N GLN A 68 23.20 0.75 1.54
CA GLN A 68 23.21 2.16 1.18
C GLN A 68 23.94 2.98 2.26
N ASP A 69 24.53 4.09 1.85
CA ASP A 69 25.17 5.04 2.76
C ASP A 69 24.10 5.98 3.35
N ASN A 70 23.84 5.82 4.65
CA ASN A 70 22.85 6.65 5.34
C ASN A 70 23.36 8.08 5.58
N GLU A 71 24.67 8.27 5.76
CA GLU A 71 25.26 9.61 5.98
C GLU A 71 25.23 10.42 4.69
N GLU A 72 25.50 9.78 3.55
CA GLU A 72 25.35 10.39 2.22
C GLU A 72 23.89 10.78 1.97
N ALA A 73 22.94 9.89 2.24
CA ALA A 73 21.51 10.15 2.07
C ALA A 73 21.02 11.29 2.97
N GLU A 74 21.45 11.31 4.24
CA GLU A 74 21.12 12.37 5.19
C GLU A 74 21.69 13.72 4.73
N SER A 75 22.95 13.76 4.33
CA SER A 75 23.62 14.97 3.84
C SER A 75 22.91 15.52 2.61
N TYR A 76 22.58 14.66 1.66
CA TYR A 76 21.82 15.02 0.45
C TYR A 76 20.49 15.69 0.78
N TRP A 77 19.67 15.08 1.64
CA TRP A 77 18.35 15.63 1.96
C TRP A 77 18.44 16.87 2.83
N SER A 78 19.40 16.93 3.75
CA SER A 78 19.61 18.09 4.62
C SER A 78 20.01 19.33 3.83
N GLU A 79 20.93 19.19 2.88
CA GLU A 79 21.32 20.29 1.98
C GLU A 79 20.13 20.71 1.10
N ARG A 80 19.40 19.75 0.53
CA ARG A 80 18.31 20.03 -0.41
C ARG A 80 17.09 20.68 0.22
N LEU A 81 16.85 20.42 1.50
CA LEU A 81 15.76 20.98 2.30
C LEU A 81 16.21 22.18 3.14
N ALA A 82 17.45 22.64 2.99
CA ALA A 82 17.94 23.83 3.68
C ALA A 82 17.06 25.06 3.35
N GLY A 83 16.57 25.74 4.38
CA GLY A 83 15.66 26.88 4.25
C GLY A 83 14.19 26.53 4.02
N PHE A 84 13.81 25.25 4.00
CA PHE A 84 12.40 24.84 3.99
C PHE A 84 11.80 24.95 5.40
N GLU A 85 11.07 26.04 5.66
CA GLU A 85 10.53 26.32 6.99
C GLU A 85 9.14 25.71 7.25
N GLN A 86 8.31 25.59 6.21
CA GLN A 86 6.94 25.13 6.34
C GLN A 86 6.37 24.55 5.03
N PRO A 87 5.42 23.60 5.11
CA PRO A 87 4.66 23.14 3.95
C PRO A 87 3.87 24.27 3.29
N SER A 88 3.68 24.16 1.97
CA SER A 88 2.79 25.05 1.24
C SER A 88 1.35 24.96 1.77
N VAL A 89 0.76 26.12 2.07
CA VAL A 89 -0.65 26.21 2.46
C VAL A 89 -1.54 26.26 1.22
N LEU A 90 -2.66 25.53 1.27
CA LEU A 90 -3.70 25.64 0.24
C LEU A 90 -4.55 26.89 0.51
N PRO A 91 -4.93 27.66 -0.52
CA PRO A 91 -5.83 28.80 -0.35
C PRO A 91 -7.11 28.41 0.40
N GLY A 92 -7.46 29.15 1.45
CA GLY A 92 -8.65 28.90 2.26
C GLY A 92 -8.50 27.86 3.37
N ARG A 93 -7.33 27.21 3.54
CA ARG A 93 -7.01 26.43 4.73
C ARG A 93 -6.11 27.22 5.67
N LEU A 94 -6.54 27.39 6.92
CA LEU A 94 -5.67 27.87 7.98
C LEU A 94 -4.52 26.86 8.18
N PRO A 95 -3.30 27.32 8.48
CA PRO A 95 -2.19 26.42 8.79
C PRO A 95 -2.61 25.51 9.95
N VAL A 96 -2.51 24.20 9.73
CA VAL A 96 -2.76 23.20 10.77
C VAL A 96 -1.72 23.41 11.86
N LYS A 97 -2.16 23.68 13.10
CA LYS A 97 -1.26 23.72 14.25
C LYS A 97 -0.60 22.34 14.42
N LYS A 98 0.70 22.34 14.67
CA LYS A 98 1.61 21.18 14.66
C LYS A 98 1.21 20.03 15.60
N ASP A 99 0.27 20.24 16.52
CA ASP A 99 -0.03 19.33 17.64
C ASP A 99 -1.36 18.56 17.54
N GLU A 100 -2.14 18.69 16.47
CA GLU A 100 -3.48 18.07 16.39
C GLU A 100 -3.55 16.77 15.56
N ASN A 101 -2.48 15.97 15.50
CA ASN A 101 -2.60 14.56 15.09
C ASN A 101 -3.17 13.72 16.25
N SER A 102 -4.42 13.98 16.62
CA SER A 102 -5.18 13.01 17.39
C SER A 102 -5.60 11.87 16.44
N ASN A 103 -5.01 10.69 16.62
CA ASN A 103 -5.56 9.47 16.02
C ASN A 103 -6.96 9.28 16.62
N LYS A 104 -7.99 9.75 15.92
CA LYS A 104 -9.38 9.51 16.30
C LYS A 104 -9.69 8.06 15.94
N GLU A 105 -9.81 7.23 16.96
CA GLU A 105 -10.29 5.86 16.83
C GLU A 105 -11.80 5.89 16.65
N TYR A 106 -12.29 5.33 15.54
CA TYR A 106 -13.71 5.17 15.28
C TYR A 106 -14.03 3.68 15.38
N SER A 107 -14.87 3.31 16.33
CA SER A 107 -15.45 1.97 16.42
C SER A 107 -16.84 1.99 15.78
N PHE A 108 -17.11 1.00 14.94
CA PHE A 108 -18.44 0.75 14.40
C PHE A 108 -18.91 -0.61 14.94
N THR A 109 -20.01 -0.62 15.67
CA THR A 109 -20.76 -1.84 15.98
C THR A 109 -21.87 -1.97 14.94
N TRP A 110 -21.88 -3.09 14.23
CA TRP A 110 -23.02 -3.47 13.41
C TRP A 110 -24.04 -4.12 14.34
N ASP A 111 -25.22 -3.50 14.45
CA ASP A 111 -26.36 -4.17 15.07
C ASP A 111 -26.95 -5.18 14.06
N GLU A 112 -27.24 -6.39 14.55
CA GLU A 112 -27.79 -7.53 13.79
C GLU A 112 -29.19 -7.27 13.22
#